data_AF-A0AAN4Q6K3-F1
#
_entry.id   AF-A0AAN4Q6K3-F1
#
_cell.length_a   1.000
_cell.length_b   1.000
_cell.length_c   1.000
_cell.angle_alpha   90.00
_cell.angle_beta   90.00
_cell.angle_gamma   90.00
#
_symmetry.space_group_name_H-M   'P 1'
#
loop_
_entity.id
_entity.type
_entity.pdbx_description
1 polymer ?
#
loop_
_entity_poly.entity_id
_entity_poly.type
_entity_poly.pdbx_seq_one_letter_code
_entity_poly.pdbx_strand_id
1 'polypeptide(L)'
;MSRHFSALLSRAPGLFAVSRRVLGAGLFGAALNLVVPASVQAAGNDRWVSDSLTTYVRSGPTDGHRIVGTLKSGQKLELLTTSGNFSQVRGEGGATVWIPSSDLQDVPGQIERVPQLTQQVAELTEQLAGIDNTWKTRVQGMQETLDARKKLVDELEARTKALNDQLADAQGELRSTQARLGDENKQVMMRYMVYGGSIAGAGLLVGLILPALTKGRKKNDGWV
;
A
#
# COMPACT_ATOMS: atom_id res chain seq x y z
N MET A 1 15.36 -45.30 22.22
CA MET A 1 14.22 -45.44 23.16
C MET A 1 14.48 -44.55 24.37
N SER A 2 13.42 -43.91 24.91
CA SER A 2 13.32 -43.33 26.28
C SER A 2 14.11 -42.02 26.51
N ARG A 3 13.52 -40.80 26.53
CA ARG A 3 12.51 -40.14 27.39
C ARG A 3 12.96 -39.72 28.81
N HIS A 4 12.55 -38.49 29.16
CA HIS A 4 12.37 -37.82 30.48
C HIS A 4 13.55 -36.95 30.98
N PHE A 5 13.49 -35.62 31.00
CA PHE A 5 12.70 -34.59 31.75
C PHE A 5 13.29 -34.16 33.11
N SER A 6 13.49 -32.84 33.24
CA SER A 6 13.49 -31.98 34.44
C SER A 6 14.69 -31.96 35.40
N ALA A 7 15.39 -30.81 35.50
CA ALA A 7 15.19 -29.79 36.56
C ALA A 7 16.46 -28.94 36.90
N LEU A 8 16.30 -27.62 36.73
CA LEU A 8 16.57 -26.53 37.70
C LEU A 8 18.00 -26.02 38.03
N LEU A 9 18.04 -24.66 38.06
CA LEU A 9 19.00 -23.70 38.66
C LEU A 9 20.40 -23.59 38.04
N SER A 10 21.07 -22.44 37.90
CA SER A 10 20.76 -21.00 38.01
C SER A 10 22.08 -20.26 37.77
N ARG A 11 22.18 -19.33 36.80
CA ARG A 11 23.16 -18.21 36.86
C ARG A 11 22.77 -17.10 35.89
N ALA A 12 22.61 -15.90 36.43
CA ALA A 12 22.13 -14.68 35.77
C ALA A 12 23.13 -14.05 34.79
N PRO A 13 22.66 -13.32 33.77
CA PRO A 13 23.38 -12.21 33.16
C PRO A 13 22.90 -10.87 33.77
N GLY A 14 23.85 -10.03 34.15
CA GLY A 14 23.61 -8.64 34.55
C GLY A 14 23.68 -7.69 33.37
N LEU A 15 23.15 -6.48 33.61
CA LEU A 15 23.30 -5.25 32.83
C LEU A 15 22.29 -5.01 31.71
N PHE A 16 21.06 -4.68 32.08
CA PHE A 16 20.33 -3.58 31.43
C PHE A 16 19.46 -2.87 32.48
N ALA A 17 19.97 -1.77 33.03
CA ALA A 17 19.27 -0.90 33.94
C ALA A 17 18.45 0.13 33.14
N VAL A 18 17.14 -0.06 33.06
CA VAL A 18 16.17 1.04 32.86
C VAL A 18 14.95 0.73 33.71
N SER A 19 14.91 1.30 34.91
CA SER A 19 13.71 1.34 35.75
C SER A 19 13.14 2.76 35.72
N ARG A 20 12.11 2.95 34.89
CA ARG A 20 11.24 4.12 34.92
C ARG A 20 10.05 3.77 35.80
N ARG A 21 10.05 4.21 37.06
CA ARG A 21 8.86 4.23 37.92
C ARG A 21 8.91 5.44 38.82
N VAL A 22 8.00 6.38 38.58
CA VAL A 22 7.14 6.91 39.65
C VAL A 22 5.73 7.04 39.05
N LEU A 23 4.84 6.16 39.51
CA LEU A 23 3.40 6.36 39.52
C LEU A 23 3.08 7.32 40.68
N GLY A 24 2.24 8.31 40.44
CA GLY A 24 1.77 9.23 41.48
C GLY A 24 0.51 9.94 41.01
N ALA A 25 -0.62 9.40 41.43
CA ALA A 25 -1.98 9.82 41.12
C ALA A 25 -2.27 11.29 41.45
N GLY A 26 -3.06 11.94 40.60
CA GLY A 26 -3.63 13.26 40.82
C GLY A 26 -4.76 13.54 39.82
N LEU A 27 -5.91 12.88 40.02
CA LEU A 27 -7.18 13.28 39.40
C LEU A 27 -7.66 14.58 40.06
N PHE A 28 -7.36 15.73 39.48
CA PHE A 28 -8.11 16.96 39.71
C PHE A 28 -8.08 17.82 38.44
N GLY A 29 -9.26 18.32 38.07
CA GLY A 29 -9.56 18.82 36.74
C GLY A 29 -8.76 20.04 36.30
N ALA A 30 -8.46 20.06 35.02
CA ALA A 30 -8.22 21.28 34.26
C ALA A 30 -8.55 20.97 32.80
N ALA A 31 -9.84 20.98 32.46
CA ALA A 31 -10.26 21.26 31.10
C ALA A 31 -9.84 22.72 30.82
N LEU A 32 -8.60 22.90 30.38
CA LEU A 32 -8.08 24.19 29.97
C LEU A 32 -8.74 24.52 28.63
N ASN A 33 -9.94 25.12 28.71
CA ASN A 33 -10.50 25.91 27.63
C ASN A 33 -9.47 26.98 27.30
N LEU A 34 -8.71 26.76 26.22
CA LEU A 34 -7.96 27.80 25.54
C LEU A 34 -9.01 28.78 24.98
N VAL A 35 -9.41 29.73 25.82
CA VAL A 35 -9.95 31.01 25.38
C VAL A 35 -8.81 31.66 24.62
N VAL A 36 -8.81 31.47 23.31
CA VAL A 36 -8.02 32.29 22.39
C VAL A 36 -8.57 33.71 22.56
N PRO A 37 -7.78 34.69 23.05
CA PRO A 37 -8.18 36.07 22.90
C PRO A 37 -8.25 36.31 21.39
N ALA A 38 -9.46 36.50 20.88
CA ALA A 38 -9.65 37.07 19.56
C ALA A 38 -8.90 38.39 19.56
N SER A 39 -7.72 38.41 18.92
CA SER A 39 -7.10 39.65 18.52
C SER A 39 -8.14 40.34 17.64
N VAL A 40 -8.78 41.36 18.20
CA VAL A 40 -9.51 42.34 17.40
C VAL A 40 -8.45 42.91 16.48
N GLN A 41 -8.37 42.39 15.26
CA GLN A 41 -7.72 43.10 14.18
C GLN A 41 -8.42 44.46 14.18
N ALA A 42 -7.74 45.49 14.66
CA ALA A 42 -8.07 46.84 14.27
C ALA A 42 -8.15 46.76 12.74
N ALA A 43 -9.35 46.95 12.19
CA ALA A 43 -9.55 46.96 10.77
C ALA A 43 -8.56 47.99 10.23
N GLY A 44 -7.52 47.49 9.56
CA GLY A 44 -6.48 48.35 9.01
C GLY A 44 -7.15 49.18 7.95
N ASN A 45 -7.34 50.46 8.25
CA ASN A 45 -7.94 51.42 7.32
C ASN A 45 -6.91 51.84 6.25
N ASP A 46 -5.98 50.97 5.91
CA ASP A 46 -4.95 51.23 4.91
C ASP A 46 -5.60 51.17 3.53
N ARG A 47 -5.52 52.27 2.79
CA ARG A 47 -6.00 52.41 1.42
C ARG A 47 -4.86 52.89 0.54
N TRP A 48 -4.84 52.45 -0.71
CA TRP A 48 -3.88 52.90 -1.71
C TRP A 48 -4.55 53.81 -2.72
N VAL A 49 -3.84 54.83 -3.17
CA VAL A 49 -4.29 55.63 -4.32
C VAL A 49 -4.29 54.74 -5.56
N SER A 50 -5.41 54.76 -6.29
CA SER A 50 -5.57 54.07 -7.57
C SER A 50 -4.45 54.40 -8.54
N ASP A 51 -4.24 53.55 -9.54
CA ASP A 51 -3.13 53.69 -10.50
C ASP A 51 -3.29 54.83 -11.53
N SER A 52 -4.03 55.88 -11.16
CA SER A 52 -4.19 57.09 -11.96
C SER A 52 -3.03 58.05 -11.70
N LEU A 53 -2.43 58.59 -12.76
CA LEU A 53 -1.18 59.36 -12.73
C LEU A 53 -1.19 60.52 -11.73
N THR A 54 -2.35 61.11 -11.42
CA THR A 54 -2.50 62.18 -10.42
C THR A 54 -3.94 62.23 -9.91
N THR A 55 -4.14 62.14 -8.60
CA THR A 55 -5.44 62.36 -7.97
C THR A 55 -5.44 63.68 -7.20
N TYR A 56 -6.47 64.51 -7.42
CA TYR A 56 -6.63 65.78 -6.72
C TYR A 56 -7.29 65.60 -5.35
N VAL A 57 -6.75 66.28 -4.34
CA VAL A 57 -7.31 66.26 -2.98
C VAL A 57 -7.90 67.60 -2.58
N ARG A 58 -8.95 67.56 -1.76
CA ARG A 58 -9.80 68.70 -1.40
C ARG A 58 -9.83 68.93 0.11
N SER A 59 -10.24 70.14 0.53
CA SER A 59 -10.37 70.49 1.95
C SER A 59 -11.66 69.96 2.62
N GLY A 60 -12.64 69.49 1.85
CA GLY A 60 -13.92 69.00 2.40
C GLY A 60 -14.62 67.97 1.52
N PRO A 61 -15.74 67.39 2.01
CA PRO A 61 -16.39 66.19 1.46
C PRO A 61 -17.31 66.47 0.25
N THR A 62 -17.08 67.54 -0.52
CA THR A 62 -17.95 67.93 -1.63
C THR A 62 -17.15 68.63 -2.72
N ASP A 63 -17.59 68.54 -3.98
CA ASP A 63 -16.92 69.12 -5.14
C ASP A 63 -16.70 70.64 -5.09
N GLY A 64 -17.50 71.37 -4.30
CA GLY A 64 -17.34 72.81 -4.10
C GLY A 64 -16.14 73.22 -3.24
N HIS A 65 -15.46 72.27 -2.58
CA HIS A 65 -14.31 72.57 -1.74
C HIS A 65 -13.04 72.75 -2.56
N ARG A 66 -12.19 73.69 -2.12
CA ARG A 66 -10.91 74.02 -2.77
C ARG A 66 -9.99 72.79 -2.84
N ILE A 67 -9.34 72.62 -3.99
CA ILE A 67 -8.26 71.65 -4.18
C ILE A 67 -7.04 72.15 -3.37
N VAL A 68 -6.57 71.31 -2.44
CA VAL A 68 -5.46 71.62 -1.53
C VAL A 68 -4.14 70.99 -1.96
N GLY A 69 -4.18 70.05 -2.91
CA GLY A 69 -2.98 69.40 -3.44
C GLY A 69 -3.30 68.22 -4.35
N THR A 70 -2.27 67.41 -4.59
CA THR A 70 -2.35 66.17 -5.37
C THR A 70 -1.66 65.02 -4.64
N LEU A 71 -2.13 63.81 -4.87
CA LEU A 71 -1.52 62.57 -4.40
C LEU A 71 -1.00 61.75 -5.59
N LYS A 72 0.08 61.01 -5.36
CA LYS A 72 0.70 60.13 -6.36
C LYS A 72 -0.01 58.76 -6.36
N SER A 73 -0.05 58.12 -7.53
CA SER A 73 -0.49 56.71 -7.68
C SER A 73 0.27 55.79 -6.72
N GLY A 74 -0.43 54.82 -6.14
CA GLY A 74 0.16 53.79 -5.28
C GLY A 74 0.58 54.27 -3.89
N GLN A 75 0.36 55.53 -3.55
CA GLN A 75 0.66 56.04 -2.22
C GLN A 75 -0.25 55.39 -1.16
N LYS A 76 0.35 54.92 -0.07
CA LYS A 76 -0.37 54.38 1.09
C LYS A 76 -0.98 55.52 1.91
N LEU A 77 -2.25 55.38 2.26
CA LEU A 77 -3.04 56.34 3.02
C LEU A 77 -3.83 55.65 4.12
N GLU A 78 -4.07 56.34 5.22
CA GLU A 78 -4.95 55.90 6.29
C GLU A 78 -6.35 56.52 6.08
N LEU A 79 -7.38 55.70 5.94
CA LEU A 79 -8.78 56.14 5.85
C LEU A 79 -9.32 56.45 7.25
N LEU A 80 -9.78 57.69 7.44
CA LEU A 80 -10.33 58.16 8.71
C LEU A 80 -11.86 58.05 8.72
N THR A 81 -12.51 58.62 7.71
CA THR A 81 -13.97 58.59 7.58
C THR A 81 -14.38 58.70 6.12
N THR A 82 -15.60 58.31 5.81
CA THR A 82 -16.18 58.43 4.47
C THR A 82 -17.47 59.22 4.57
N SER A 83 -17.64 60.23 3.71
CA SER A 83 -18.80 61.10 3.64
C SER A 83 -19.23 61.26 2.18
N GLY A 84 -20.34 60.61 1.82
CA GLY A 84 -20.84 60.58 0.44
C GLY A 84 -19.84 59.95 -0.52
N ASN A 85 -19.50 60.67 -1.59
CA ASN A 85 -18.56 60.21 -2.61
C ASN A 85 -17.08 60.46 -2.21
N PHE A 86 -16.83 61.13 -1.08
CA PHE A 86 -15.50 61.50 -0.64
C PHE A 86 -15.09 60.76 0.62
N SER A 87 -13.81 60.44 0.70
CA SER A 87 -13.19 59.79 1.84
C SER A 87 -12.11 60.71 2.42
N GLN A 88 -12.13 60.88 3.73
CA GLN A 88 -11.12 61.62 4.46
C GLN A 88 -9.95 60.69 4.73
N VAL A 89 -8.79 61.06 4.21
CA VAL A 89 -7.57 60.28 4.29
C VAL A 89 -6.45 61.07 4.93
N ARG A 90 -5.57 60.37 5.62
CA ARG A 90 -4.34 60.90 6.19
C ARG A 90 -3.15 60.28 5.46
N GLY A 91 -2.31 61.15 4.90
CA GLY A 91 -1.02 60.74 4.32
C GLY A 91 0.08 60.65 5.38
N GLU A 92 1.23 60.11 5.01
CA GLU A 92 2.41 59.97 5.89
C GLU A 92 2.89 61.30 6.51
N GLY A 93 2.64 62.42 5.83
CA GLY A 93 2.94 63.77 6.33
C GLY A 93 1.95 64.30 7.38
N GLY A 94 0.99 63.49 7.86
CA GLY A 94 -0.02 63.88 8.86
C GLY A 94 -1.13 64.80 8.36
N ALA A 95 -1.03 65.31 7.12
CA ALA A 95 -2.06 66.12 6.50
C ALA A 95 -3.34 65.31 6.25
N THR A 96 -4.46 65.86 6.69
CA THR A 96 -5.79 65.24 6.50
C THR A 96 -6.50 65.93 5.35
N VAL A 97 -6.85 65.16 4.32
CA VAL A 97 -7.44 65.67 3.07
C VAL A 97 -8.57 64.78 2.60
N TRP A 98 -9.44 65.30 1.73
CA TRP A 98 -10.55 64.55 1.14
C TRP A 98 -10.22 64.13 -0.29
N ILE A 99 -10.40 62.86 -0.59
CA ILE A 99 -10.18 62.25 -1.90
C ILE A 99 -11.49 61.60 -2.38
N PRO A 100 -11.80 61.57 -3.69
CA PRO A 100 -12.89 60.76 -4.20
C PRO A 100 -12.70 59.29 -3.84
N SER A 101 -13.75 58.64 -3.34
CA SER A 101 -13.68 57.24 -2.91
C SER A 101 -13.47 56.28 -4.08
N SER A 102 -13.77 56.69 -5.32
CA SER A 102 -13.46 55.95 -6.55
C SER A 102 -11.97 55.79 -6.79
N ASP A 103 -11.17 56.71 -6.26
CA ASP A 103 -9.73 56.78 -6.51
C ASP A 103 -8.93 56.09 -5.39
N LEU A 104 -9.63 55.50 -4.41
CA LEU A 104 -9.06 54.65 -3.36
C LEU A 104 -9.25 53.18 -3.71
N GLN A 105 -8.19 52.40 -3.53
CA GLN A 105 -8.20 50.95 -3.67
C GLN A 105 -7.84 50.30 -2.34
N ASP A 106 -8.48 49.18 -2.05
CA ASP A 106 -8.20 48.36 -0.86
C ASP A 106 -6.96 47.47 -1.05
N VAL A 107 -6.38 47.46 -2.25
CA VAL A 107 -5.27 46.59 -2.64
C VAL A 107 -4.13 47.45 -3.20
N PRO A 108 -2.85 47.15 -2.90
CA PRO A 108 -1.69 47.87 -3.45
C PRO A 108 -1.68 47.91 -4.99
N GLY A 109 -0.98 48.88 -5.57
CA GLY A 109 -0.95 49.12 -7.02
C GLY A 109 -0.33 48.00 -7.85
N GLN A 110 -0.53 48.04 -9.17
CA GLN A 110 -0.04 47.01 -10.11
C GLN A 110 1.49 46.90 -10.12
N ILE A 111 2.22 48.00 -9.88
CA ILE A 111 3.69 48.05 -9.96
C ILE A 111 4.36 47.09 -8.96
N GLU A 112 3.79 46.90 -7.78
CA GLU A 112 4.32 45.93 -6.80
C GLU A 112 3.90 44.48 -7.11
N ARG A 113 2.80 44.28 -7.87
CA ARG A 113 2.30 42.95 -8.24
C ARG A 113 3.03 42.31 -9.42
N VAL A 114 3.53 43.09 -10.38
CA VAL A 114 4.24 42.55 -11.57
C VAL A 114 5.39 41.60 -11.21
N PRO A 115 6.33 41.94 -10.28
CA PRO A 115 7.40 41.02 -9.93
C PRO A 115 6.88 39.76 -9.22
N GLN A 116 5.85 39.89 -8.37
CA GLN A 116 5.26 38.76 -7.63
C GLN A 116 4.53 37.78 -8.56
N LEU A 117 3.75 38.30 -9.52
CA LEU A 117 3.06 37.48 -10.52
C LEU A 117 4.05 36.79 -11.45
N THR A 118 5.15 37.46 -11.81
CA THR A 118 6.22 36.86 -12.62
C THR A 118 6.92 35.73 -11.87
N GLN A 119 7.19 35.91 -10.57
CA GLN A 119 7.73 34.86 -9.70
C GLN A 119 6.78 33.66 -9.60
N GLN A 120 5.47 33.89 -9.42
CA GLN A 120 4.48 32.82 -9.40
C GLN A 120 4.47 32.03 -10.72
N VAL A 121 4.50 32.69 -11.88
CA VAL A 121 4.54 31.98 -13.17
C VAL A 121 5.81 31.14 -13.30
N ALA A 122 6.97 31.65 -12.86
CA ALA A 122 8.21 30.90 -12.88
C ALA A 122 8.15 29.66 -11.97
N GLU A 123 7.66 29.83 -10.74
CA GLU A 123 7.50 28.74 -9.77
C GLU A 123 6.50 27.68 -10.26
N LEU A 124 5.34 28.10 -10.77
CA LEU A 124 4.35 27.17 -11.32
C LEU A 124 4.92 26.42 -12.54
N THR A 125 5.71 27.07 -13.38
CA THR A 125 6.37 26.42 -14.53
C THR A 125 7.38 25.37 -14.08
N GLU A 126 8.17 25.67 -13.04
CA GLU A 126 9.11 24.73 -12.44
C GLU A 126 8.38 23.53 -11.78
N GLN A 127 7.30 23.78 -11.05
CA GLN A 127 6.47 22.72 -10.48
C GLN A 127 5.88 21.82 -11.56
N LEU A 128 5.36 22.39 -12.66
CA LEU A 128 4.85 21.62 -13.80
C LEU A 128 5.95 20.78 -14.45
N ALA A 129 7.15 21.33 -14.64
CA ALA A 129 8.30 20.58 -15.18
C ALA A 129 8.73 19.44 -14.24
N GLY A 130 8.69 19.66 -12.93
CA GLY A 130 8.93 18.62 -11.92
C GLY A 130 7.88 17.50 -12.01
N ILE A 131 6.61 17.86 -12.11
CA ILE A 131 5.49 16.92 -12.26
C ILE A 131 5.67 16.07 -13.53
N ASP A 132 5.97 16.67 -14.69
CA ASP A 132 6.18 15.94 -15.94
C ASP A 132 7.31 14.92 -15.83
N ASN A 133 8.46 15.30 -15.26
CA ASN A 133 9.58 14.39 -15.02
C ASN A 133 9.22 13.24 -14.07
N THR A 134 8.44 13.50 -13.02
CA THR A 134 7.99 12.43 -12.10
C THR A 134 7.00 11.47 -12.77
N TRP A 135 6.08 11.97 -13.59
CA TRP A 135 5.15 11.15 -14.35
C TRP A 135 5.88 10.29 -15.37
N LYS A 136 6.82 10.86 -16.11
CA LYS A 136 7.66 10.13 -17.06
C LYS A 136 8.41 8.98 -16.38
N THR A 137 9.04 9.25 -15.24
CA THR A 137 9.73 8.23 -14.44
C THR A 137 8.78 7.14 -13.95
N ARG A 138 7.57 7.50 -13.47
CA ARG A 138 6.58 6.53 -13.01
C ARG A 138 6.04 5.66 -14.13
N VAL A 139 5.77 6.22 -15.30
CA VAL A 139 5.30 5.46 -16.46
C VAL A 139 6.39 4.49 -16.94
N GLN A 140 7.65 4.93 -16.98
CA GLN A 140 8.78 4.06 -17.29
C GLN A 140 8.92 2.91 -16.26
N GLY A 141 8.92 3.23 -14.97
CA GLY A 141 9.00 2.20 -13.92
C GLY A 141 7.80 1.24 -13.92
N MET A 142 6.60 1.73 -14.27
CA MET A 142 5.42 0.87 -14.43
C MET A 142 5.58 -0.06 -15.63
N GLN A 143 6.06 0.44 -16.76
CA GLN A 143 6.31 -0.36 -17.95
C GLN A 143 7.33 -1.47 -17.67
N GLU A 144 8.45 -1.14 -17.03
CA GLU A 144 9.47 -2.12 -16.62
C GLU A 144 8.90 -3.17 -15.65
N THR A 145 8.07 -2.74 -14.70
CA THR A 145 7.40 -3.65 -13.76
C THR A 145 6.42 -4.58 -14.46
N LEU A 146 5.66 -4.08 -15.44
CA LEU A 146 4.74 -4.90 -16.23
C LEU A 146 5.50 -5.93 -17.06
N ASP A 147 6.61 -5.53 -17.70
CA ASP A 147 7.44 -6.44 -18.49
C ASP A 147 8.12 -7.51 -17.62
N ALA A 148 8.61 -7.13 -16.43
CA ALA A 148 9.15 -8.08 -15.46
C ALA A 148 8.08 -9.07 -14.95
N ARG A 149 6.87 -8.57 -14.63
CA ARG A 149 5.76 -9.42 -14.18
C ARG A 149 5.29 -10.36 -15.29
N LYS A 150 5.23 -9.90 -16.54
CA LYS A 150 4.86 -10.74 -17.68
C LYS A 150 5.84 -11.90 -17.83
N LYS A 151 7.15 -11.64 -17.79
CA LYS A 151 8.18 -12.69 -17.81
C LYS A 151 8.03 -13.70 -16.66
N LEU A 152 7.73 -13.23 -15.45
CA LEU A 152 7.50 -14.11 -14.31
C LEU A 152 6.25 -15.00 -14.50
N VAL A 153 5.18 -14.46 -15.07
CA VAL A 153 3.98 -15.24 -15.39
C VAL A 153 4.30 -16.32 -16.44
N ASP A 154 4.99 -15.94 -17.52
CA ASP A 154 5.39 -16.87 -18.58
C ASP A 154 6.30 -17.99 -18.01
N GLU A 155 7.23 -17.64 -17.11
CA GLU A 155 8.09 -18.62 -16.44
C GLU A 155 7.30 -19.55 -15.51
N LEU A 156 6.37 -19.02 -14.71
CA LEU A 156 5.53 -19.82 -13.82
C LEU A 156 4.62 -20.76 -14.60
N GLU A 157 4.07 -20.29 -15.72
CA GLU A 157 3.27 -21.12 -16.62
C GLU A 157 4.11 -22.25 -17.22
N ALA A 158 5.31 -21.94 -17.70
CA ALA A 158 6.24 -22.95 -18.23
C ALA A 158 6.65 -23.99 -17.17
N ARG A 159 6.95 -23.54 -15.94
CA ARG A 159 7.26 -24.45 -14.81
C ARG A 159 6.08 -25.33 -14.44
N THR A 160 4.88 -24.76 -14.39
CA THR A 160 3.65 -25.51 -14.08
C THR A 160 3.38 -26.57 -15.13
N LYS A 161 3.54 -26.24 -16.41
CA LYS A 161 3.42 -27.19 -17.51
C LYS A 161 4.45 -28.31 -17.39
N ALA A 162 5.73 -27.96 -17.20
CA ALA A 162 6.80 -28.95 -17.07
C ALA A 162 6.58 -29.89 -15.86
N LEU A 163 6.13 -29.37 -14.73
CA LEU A 163 5.80 -30.19 -13.56
C LEU A 163 4.61 -31.11 -13.81
N ASN A 164 3.58 -30.65 -14.50
CA ASN A 164 2.45 -31.50 -14.88
C ASN A 164 2.87 -32.63 -15.83
N ASP A 165 3.73 -32.32 -16.81
CA ASP A 165 4.28 -33.33 -17.72
C ASP A 165 5.12 -34.37 -16.96
N GLN A 166 5.97 -33.95 -16.03
CA GLN A 166 6.74 -34.86 -15.16
C GLN A 166 5.85 -35.74 -14.28
N LEU A 167 4.76 -35.18 -13.72
CA LEU A 167 3.79 -35.97 -12.95
C LEU A 167 3.07 -36.98 -13.83
N ALA A 168 2.70 -36.62 -15.06
CA ALA A 168 2.09 -37.53 -16.01
C ALA A 168 3.06 -38.67 -16.39
N ASP A 169 4.33 -38.36 -16.65
CA ASP A 169 5.39 -39.32 -16.97
C ASP A 169 5.63 -40.27 -15.79
N ALA A 170 5.81 -39.75 -14.57
CA ALA A 170 6.01 -40.56 -13.37
C ALA A 170 4.79 -41.47 -13.08
N GLN A 171 3.57 -40.98 -13.28
CA GLN A 171 2.36 -41.81 -13.17
C GLN A 171 2.31 -42.89 -14.26
N GLY A 172 2.74 -42.58 -15.48
CA GLY A 172 2.87 -43.54 -16.59
C GLY A 172 3.90 -44.63 -16.27
N GLU A 173 5.06 -44.25 -15.74
CA GLU A 173 6.12 -45.17 -15.32
C GLU A 173 5.65 -46.09 -14.20
N LEU A 174 4.97 -45.56 -13.17
CA LEU A 174 4.35 -46.36 -12.11
C LEU A 174 3.32 -47.36 -12.66
N ARG A 175 2.44 -46.92 -13.56
CA ARG A 175 1.46 -47.82 -14.21
C ARG A 175 2.13 -48.93 -15.01
N SER A 176 3.16 -48.59 -15.80
CA SER A 176 3.89 -49.57 -16.62
C SER A 176 4.69 -50.56 -15.76
N THR A 177 5.32 -50.09 -14.69
CA THR A 177 6.03 -50.93 -13.73
C THR A 177 5.07 -51.86 -13.00
N GLN A 178 3.91 -51.36 -12.60
CA GLN A 178 2.88 -52.18 -11.96
C GLN A 178 2.27 -53.21 -12.92
N ALA A 179 2.12 -52.88 -14.20
CA ALA A 179 1.72 -53.83 -15.23
C ALA A 179 2.78 -54.93 -15.43
N ARG A 180 4.07 -54.56 -15.51
CA ARG A 180 5.20 -55.51 -15.61
C ARG A 180 5.27 -56.44 -14.40
N LEU A 181 5.19 -55.90 -13.19
CA LEU A 181 5.15 -56.68 -11.95
C LEU A 181 3.92 -57.59 -11.91
N GLY A 182 2.76 -57.11 -12.39
CA GLY A 182 1.55 -57.91 -12.51
C GLY A 182 1.72 -59.10 -13.47
N ASP A 183 2.33 -58.89 -14.63
CA ASP A 183 2.56 -59.93 -15.63
C ASP A 183 3.65 -60.92 -15.21
N GLU A 184 4.77 -60.46 -14.64
CA GLU A 184 5.81 -61.33 -14.08
C GLU A 184 5.25 -62.15 -12.91
N ASN A 185 4.52 -61.51 -11.99
CA ASN A 185 3.93 -62.21 -10.85
C ASN A 185 2.88 -63.24 -11.32
N LYS A 186 2.05 -62.92 -12.32
CA LYS A 186 1.14 -63.91 -12.93
C LYS A 186 1.89 -65.07 -13.56
N GLN A 187 2.98 -64.83 -14.28
CA GLN A 187 3.80 -65.89 -14.87
C GLN A 187 4.44 -66.79 -13.80
N VAL A 188 5.00 -66.19 -12.76
CA VAL A 188 5.59 -66.92 -11.63
C VAL A 188 4.51 -67.72 -10.89
N MET A 189 3.35 -67.13 -10.64
CA MET A 189 2.22 -67.78 -9.98
C MET A 189 1.65 -68.94 -10.83
N MET A 190 1.51 -68.76 -12.15
CA MET A 190 1.09 -69.82 -13.07
C MET A 190 2.07 -71.00 -13.03
N ARG A 191 3.38 -70.73 -13.00
CA ARG A 191 4.40 -71.78 -12.92
C ARG A 191 4.28 -72.59 -11.62
N TYR A 192 4.13 -71.93 -10.47
CA TYR A 192 3.93 -72.62 -9.19
C TYR A 192 2.59 -73.36 -9.12
N MET A 193 1.51 -72.82 -9.68
CA MET A 193 0.21 -73.49 -9.74
C MET A 193 0.25 -74.77 -10.59
N VAL A 194 0.95 -74.76 -11.73
CA VAL A 194 1.12 -75.96 -12.59
C VAL A 194 1.93 -77.05 -11.87
N TYR A 195 3.01 -76.68 -11.17
CA TYR A 195 3.79 -77.64 -10.38
C TYR A 195 3.02 -78.17 -9.16
N GLY A 196 2.28 -77.32 -8.44
CA GLY A 196 1.45 -77.76 -7.32
C GLY A 196 0.30 -78.67 -7.76
N GLY A 197 -0.37 -78.32 -8.86
CA GLY A 197 -1.45 -79.10 -9.44
C GLY A 197 -0.99 -80.46 -9.97
N SER A 198 0.21 -80.55 -10.56
CA SER A 198 0.74 -81.82 -11.05
C SER A 198 1.09 -82.79 -9.91
N ILE A 199 1.71 -82.30 -8.83
CA ILE A 199 1.99 -83.10 -7.63
C ILE A 199 0.68 -83.56 -6.96
N ALA A 200 -0.29 -82.66 -6.81
CA ALA A 200 -1.61 -83.01 -6.26
C ALA A 200 -2.34 -84.05 -7.11
N GLY A 201 -2.30 -83.91 -8.44
CA GLY A 201 -2.91 -84.85 -9.38
C GLY A 201 -2.25 -86.24 -9.34
N ALA A 202 -0.92 -86.29 -9.32
CA ALA A 202 -0.17 -87.54 -9.20
C ALA A 202 -0.44 -88.22 -7.84
N GLY A 203 -0.46 -87.46 -6.74
CA GLY A 203 -0.78 -87.97 -5.41
C GLY A 203 -2.20 -88.55 -5.32
N LEU A 204 -3.18 -87.89 -5.95
CA LEU A 204 -4.56 -88.37 -6.02
C LEU A 204 -4.68 -89.66 -6.84
N LEU A 205 -4.02 -89.74 -8.00
CA LEU A 205 -4.00 -90.96 -8.82
C LEU A 205 -3.40 -92.14 -8.05
N VAL A 206 -2.23 -91.95 -7.44
CA VAL A 206 -1.56 -92.98 -6.64
C VAL A 206 -2.41 -93.39 -5.45
N GLY A 207 -2.99 -92.43 -4.72
CA GLY A 207 -3.88 -92.68 -3.59
C GLY A 207 -5.15 -93.45 -3.94
N LEU A 208 -5.67 -93.31 -5.17
CA LEU A 208 -6.85 -94.04 -5.64
C LEU A 208 -6.51 -95.44 -6.18
N ILE A 209 -5.34 -95.62 -6.81
CA ILE A 209 -4.91 -96.88 -7.42
C ILE A 209 -4.35 -97.89 -6.40
N LEU A 210 -3.59 -97.44 -5.40
CA LEU A 210 -3.03 -98.32 -4.35
C LEU A 210 -4.08 -99.18 -3.61
N PRO A 211 -5.23 -98.64 -3.14
CA PRO A 211 -6.23 -99.45 -2.44
C PRO A 211 -6.95 -100.44 -3.36
N ALA A 212 -7.03 -100.16 -4.67
CA ALA A 212 -7.67 -101.06 -5.63
C ALA A 212 -6.83 -102.33 -5.88
N LEU A 213 -5.50 -102.20 -5.95
CA LEU A 213 -4.58 -103.32 -6.17
C LEU A 213 -4.34 -104.19 -4.93
N THR A 214 -4.49 -103.62 -3.73
CA THR A 214 -4.30 -104.37 -2.47
C THR A 214 -5.53 -105.16 -2.02
N LYS A 215 -6.68 -105.02 -2.72
CA LYS A 215 -7.91 -105.77 -2.44
C LYS A 215 -7.90 -107.15 -3.14
N GLY A 216 -6.92 -107.98 -2.78
CA GLY A 216 -6.69 -109.26 -3.44
C GLY A 216 -6.12 -110.34 -2.52
N ARG A 217 -6.91 -110.80 -1.55
CA ARG A 217 -7.11 -112.21 -1.14
C ARG A 217 -7.86 -112.30 0.19
N LYS A 218 -9.20 -112.33 0.13
CA LYS A 218 -9.97 -113.08 1.13
C LYS A 218 -10.06 -114.52 0.62
N LYS A 219 -9.28 -115.42 1.22
CA LYS A 219 -9.58 -116.85 1.12
C LYS A 219 -10.81 -117.09 2.00
N ASN A 220 -11.86 -117.61 1.39
CA ASN A 220 -12.94 -118.24 2.13
C ASN A 220 -12.36 -119.51 2.75
N ASP A 221 -12.23 -119.53 4.07
CA ASP A 221 -11.99 -120.77 4.79
C ASP A 221 -13.34 -121.49 4.91
N GLY A 222 -13.61 -122.35 3.93
CA GLY A 222 -14.64 -123.37 4.01
C GLY A 222 -14.13 -124.50 4.91
N TRP A 223 -14.90 -124.81 5.95
CA TRP A 223 -14.63 -125.82 6.97
C TRP A 223 -14.55 -127.25 6.41
N VAL A 224 -13.52 -127.99 6.84
CA VAL A 224 -13.52 -129.41 7.26
C VAL A 224 -12.58 -129.53 8.44
#